data_AF-A0AAV0VGB9-F1
#
_entry.id   AF-A0AAV0VGB9-F1
#
_cell.length_a   1.000
_cell.length_b   1.000
_cell.length_c   1.000
_cell.angle_alpha   90.00
_cell.angle_beta   90.00
_cell.angle_gamma   90.00
#
_symmetry.space_group_name_H-M   'P 1'
#
loop_
_entity.id
_entity.type
_entity.pdbx_description
1 polymer ?
#
loop_
_entity_poly.entity_id
_entity_poly.type
_entity_poly.pdbx_seq_one_letter_code
_entity_poly.pdbx_strand_id
1 'polypeptide(L)'
;MKSVAVDGTSDNLRQLNTTWGKSRGEQQTELSADARNTVRRTLFVEPSAKLESDDNILTDENEKNPKWLSYVLQRLGEDTKTMPGNSQTPPAKEVKEREPEVQTGVGPDCGIKDVWAHNLEEEFTSIRKLLPKYCYVAMDTEFPGVVARPIGDFKTTADYLYQLLRCNVDLLRIIQLGLSFFDEDGKTPTGPYTTWQFNFKFNLSEDMYAQDSIELLTNSRIQFKKHEENGIEPLVFAECIITSGLVLMDNIKWMTFHSSFDFGYLVKVLTDEKLPQEESDFFDMFSLYFPCVYDIKYLMKSCKNLKGGLQEVADQLELKRIGPQHQAGSDSLLTGMAFFKIRDMYFEGMIDSKKYCGHLYGLGITTLNNGQIRYDNNEGPPN
;
A
#
# COMPACT_ATOMS: atom_id res chain seq x y z
N MET A 1 4.35 35.95 -13.50
CA MET A 1 5.51 35.61 -12.66
C MET A 1 5.27 36.09 -11.24
N LYS A 2 4.78 35.19 -10.38
CA LYS A 2 4.92 35.25 -8.93
C LYS A 2 5.16 33.80 -8.51
N SER A 3 6.33 33.54 -7.93
CA SER A 3 6.76 32.22 -7.48
C SER A 3 5.94 31.83 -6.25
N VAL A 4 5.32 30.65 -6.30
CA VAL A 4 4.87 29.96 -5.09
C VAL A 4 6.12 29.32 -4.50
N ALA A 5 6.41 29.65 -3.24
CA ALA A 5 7.54 29.13 -2.49
C ALA A 5 7.41 27.61 -2.33
N VAL A 6 8.48 26.88 -2.68
CA VAL A 6 8.64 25.46 -2.39
C VAL A 6 8.97 25.36 -0.91
N ASP A 7 8.07 24.76 -0.15
CA ASP A 7 8.12 24.66 1.31
C ASP A 7 9.14 23.60 1.77
N GLY A 8 9.75 23.81 2.95
CA GLY A 8 10.87 23.04 3.50
C GLY A 8 10.52 21.60 3.95
N THR A 9 9.35 21.10 3.58
CA THR A 9 8.83 19.77 3.92
C THR A 9 9.35 18.67 2.99
N SER A 10 9.64 18.97 1.72
CA SER A 10 10.20 18.00 0.75
C SER A 10 11.63 17.53 1.11
N ASP A 11 12.37 18.31 1.89
CA ASP A 11 13.72 17.96 2.33
C ASP A 11 13.73 16.90 3.44
N ASN A 12 12.65 16.75 4.21
CA ASN A 12 12.59 15.83 5.35
C ASN A 12 12.41 14.37 4.93
N LEU A 13 11.60 14.10 3.91
CA LEU A 13 11.44 12.75 3.33
C LEU A 13 12.73 12.30 2.62
N ARG A 14 13.40 13.21 1.91
CA ARG A 14 14.72 12.96 1.31
C ARG A 14 15.82 12.68 2.36
N GLN A 15 15.76 13.29 3.54
CA GLN A 15 16.72 13.04 4.62
C GLN A 15 16.55 11.68 5.30
N LEU A 16 15.32 11.17 5.43
CA LEU A 16 15.07 9.80 5.88
C LEU A 16 15.75 8.79 4.94
N ASN A 17 15.61 8.94 3.62
CA ASN A 17 16.19 8.02 2.63
C ASN A 17 17.73 8.07 2.53
N THR A 18 18.35 9.24 2.74
CA THR A 18 19.81 9.42 2.57
C THR A 18 20.66 8.88 3.72
N THR A 19 20.08 8.73 4.92
CA THR A 19 20.79 8.23 6.10
C THR A 19 21.00 6.71 6.04
N TRP A 20 20.11 5.98 5.35
CA TRP A 20 20.16 4.52 5.21
C TRP A 20 21.14 4.00 4.14
N GLY A 21 21.51 4.80 3.15
CA GLY A 21 22.41 4.37 2.07
C GLY A 21 23.86 4.02 2.48
N LYS A 22 24.22 4.16 3.77
CA LYS A 22 25.62 4.04 4.25
C LYS A 22 25.93 2.85 5.16
N SER A 23 24.96 2.02 5.55
CA SER A 23 25.20 0.88 6.45
C SER A 23 24.88 -0.44 5.76
N ARG A 24 25.88 -1.07 5.13
CA ARG A 24 25.77 -2.40 4.48
C ARG A 24 26.74 -3.41 5.10
N GLY A 25 26.22 -4.59 5.48
CA GLY A 25 26.99 -5.78 5.88
C GLY A 25 26.07 -6.87 6.46
N GLU A 26 26.34 -8.14 6.12
CA GLU A 26 25.52 -9.34 6.31
C GLU A 26 25.02 -9.61 7.76
N GLN A 27 23.78 -9.23 8.06
CA GLN A 27 22.89 -9.75 9.13
C GLN A 27 21.46 -9.23 8.87
N GLN A 28 20.87 -9.64 7.75
CA GLN A 28 19.78 -8.92 7.07
C GLN A 28 18.43 -8.91 7.82
N THR A 29 18.16 -9.88 8.71
CA THR A 29 16.90 -9.95 9.46
C THR A 29 16.89 -9.11 10.74
N GLU A 30 18.00 -9.05 11.48
CA GLU A 30 18.12 -8.25 12.71
C GLU A 30 18.28 -6.75 12.39
N LEU A 31 19.10 -6.41 11.38
CA LEU A 31 19.28 -5.03 10.92
C LEU A 31 17.98 -4.39 10.43
N SER A 32 17.11 -5.18 9.81
CA SER A 32 15.79 -4.77 9.33
C SER A 32 14.81 -4.50 10.49
N ALA A 33 14.83 -5.34 11.53
CA ALA A 33 14.02 -5.13 12.73
C ALA A 33 14.48 -3.90 13.53
N ASP A 34 15.80 -3.71 13.68
CA ASP A 34 16.37 -2.53 14.31
C ASP A 34 16.08 -1.25 13.52
N ALA A 35 16.10 -1.34 12.19
CA ALA A 35 15.69 -0.23 11.33
C ALA A 35 14.22 0.14 11.55
N ARG A 36 13.31 -0.84 11.55
CA ARG A 36 11.90 -0.60 11.87
C ARG A 36 11.75 -0.01 13.26
N ASN A 37 12.42 -0.55 14.27
CA ASN A 37 12.37 -0.03 15.63
C ASN A 37 12.89 1.40 15.71
N THR A 38 13.94 1.74 14.96
CA THR A 38 14.48 3.10 14.88
C THR A 38 13.46 4.05 14.25
N VAL A 39 12.89 3.70 13.11
CA VAL A 39 11.85 4.51 12.44
C VAL A 39 10.62 4.67 13.34
N ARG A 40 10.17 3.58 14.00
CA ARG A 40 9.06 3.61 14.96
C ARG A 40 9.34 4.52 16.15
N ARG A 41 10.53 4.44 16.74
CA ARG A 41 10.93 5.33 17.86
C ARG A 41 10.91 6.78 17.42
N THR A 42 11.35 7.09 16.20
CA THR A 42 11.32 8.46 15.66
C THR A 42 9.89 8.97 15.43
N LEU A 43 8.99 8.11 14.94
CA LEU A 43 7.64 8.51 14.54
C LEU A 43 6.60 8.47 15.68
N PHE A 44 6.77 7.59 16.67
CA PHE A 44 5.73 7.26 17.66
C PHE A 44 6.14 7.48 19.13
N VAL A 45 7.04 8.43 19.43
CA VAL A 45 7.44 8.75 20.82
C VAL A 45 6.20 9.07 21.67
N GLU A 46 5.98 8.32 22.75
CA GLU A 46 5.04 8.71 23.81
C GLU A 46 5.59 9.92 24.59
N PRO A 47 4.81 11.00 24.78
CA PRO A 47 5.22 12.14 25.58
C PRO A 47 5.07 11.85 27.09
N SER A 48 5.75 10.83 27.61
CA SER A 48 5.83 10.60 29.05
C SER A 48 6.86 9.53 29.44
N ALA A 49 8.10 9.96 29.63
CA ALA A 49 8.95 9.37 30.65
C ALA A 49 9.81 10.48 31.25
N LYS A 50 9.44 10.94 32.46
CA LYS A 50 10.38 11.65 33.32
C LYS A 50 11.52 10.69 33.61
N LEU A 51 12.69 10.98 33.05
CA LEU A 51 13.94 10.40 33.53
C LEU A 51 14.15 10.93 34.97
N GLU A 52 13.92 10.06 35.95
CA GLU A 52 14.55 10.23 37.26
C GLU A 52 16.05 10.05 37.07
N SER A 53 16.77 11.05 37.57
CA SER A 53 18.23 11.16 37.57
C SER A 53 18.85 10.00 38.32
N ASP A 54 19.78 9.30 37.69
CA ASP A 54 20.98 8.82 38.37
C ASP A 54 22.16 8.82 37.39
N ASP A 55 23.22 9.49 37.82
CA ASP A 55 24.42 9.84 37.06
C ASP A 55 25.21 8.60 36.64
N ASN A 56 25.38 8.43 35.32
CA ASN A 56 26.64 8.04 34.68
C ASN A 56 26.48 8.04 33.15
N ILE A 57 26.58 9.21 32.54
CA ILE A 57 26.82 9.34 31.10
C ILE A 57 28.23 9.84 30.90
N LEU A 58 29.10 8.92 30.46
CA LEU A 58 30.32 9.25 29.74
C LEU A 58 29.89 10.03 28.50
N THR A 59 30.33 11.29 28.47
CA THR A 59 30.18 12.22 27.36
C THR A 59 30.90 11.68 26.12
N ASP A 60 30.16 11.40 25.06
CA ASP A 60 30.72 11.40 23.71
C ASP A 60 29.95 12.45 22.89
N GLU A 61 30.57 13.63 22.78
CA GLU A 61 30.10 14.75 21.98
C GLU A 61 30.27 14.41 20.49
N ASN A 62 29.25 13.83 19.85
CA ASN A 62 29.19 13.90 18.37
C ASN A 62 27.83 13.72 17.67
N GLU A 63 26.69 13.78 18.36
CA GLU A 63 25.40 13.86 17.67
C GLU A 63 24.88 15.30 17.68
N LYS A 64 25.04 15.97 16.53
CA LYS A 64 24.34 17.22 16.25
C LYS A 64 22.84 16.95 16.27
N ASN A 65 22.22 17.32 17.39
CA ASN A 65 20.78 17.41 17.59
C ASN A 65 20.13 18.09 16.35
N PRO A 66 19.36 17.36 15.53
CA PRO A 66 18.91 17.86 14.25
C PRO A 66 17.76 18.86 14.41
N LYS A 67 17.82 19.97 13.66
CA LYS A 67 16.89 21.11 13.72
C LYS A 67 15.40 20.75 13.59
N TRP A 68 15.07 19.56 13.08
CA TRP A 68 13.69 19.07 12.97
C TRP A 68 13.10 18.66 14.32
N LEU A 69 13.91 18.15 15.26
CA LEU A 69 13.44 17.75 16.59
C LEU A 69 12.94 18.97 17.38
N SER A 70 13.63 20.11 17.25
CA SER A 70 13.18 21.39 17.79
C SER A 70 11.90 21.92 17.11
N TYR A 71 11.67 21.61 15.83
CA TYR A 71 10.50 22.04 15.08
C TYR A 71 9.23 21.23 15.46
N VAL A 72 9.36 19.91 15.63
CA VAL A 72 8.28 19.02 16.06
C VAL A 72 7.86 19.30 17.50
N LEU A 73 8.83 19.50 18.41
CA LEU A 73 8.55 19.83 19.81
C LEU A 73 7.86 21.20 19.97
N GLN A 74 8.12 22.16 19.07
CA GLN A 74 7.47 23.47 19.10
C GLN A 74 5.98 23.39 18.73
N ARG A 75 5.60 22.51 17.78
CA ARG A 75 4.19 22.36 17.37
C ARG A 75 3.34 21.54 18.34
N LEU A 76 3.94 20.57 19.03
CA LEU A 76 3.23 19.78 20.06
C LEU A 76 2.84 20.61 21.30
N GLY A 77 3.40 21.80 21.48
CA GLY A 77 3.08 22.71 22.58
C GLY A 77 1.89 23.66 22.34
N GLU A 78 1.40 23.79 21.10
CA GLU A 78 0.46 24.86 20.74
C GLU A 78 -1.03 24.44 20.73
N ASP A 79 -1.36 23.14 20.75
CA ASP A 79 -2.73 22.63 20.56
C ASP A 79 -3.54 22.31 21.85
N THR A 80 -3.29 23.00 22.96
CA THR A 80 -4.10 22.83 24.19
C THR A 80 -5.14 23.91 24.46
N LYS A 81 -5.46 24.76 23.47
CA LYS A 81 -6.50 25.79 23.65
C LYS A 81 -7.43 25.87 22.44
N THR A 82 -8.54 25.14 22.48
CA THR A 82 -9.91 25.65 22.29
C THR A 82 -10.92 24.48 22.20
N MET A 83 -11.76 24.35 23.22
CA MET A 83 -13.03 23.62 23.18
C MET A 83 -14.16 24.66 23.29
N PRO A 84 -15.26 24.51 22.56
CA PRO A 84 -16.56 24.68 23.20
C PRO A 84 -17.61 23.65 22.77
N GLY A 85 -18.51 23.32 23.71
CA GLY A 85 -19.64 22.41 23.53
C GLY A 85 -21.01 23.08 23.36
N ASN A 86 -22.01 22.20 23.31
CA ASN A 86 -23.47 22.34 23.45
C ASN A 86 -24.35 22.85 22.28
N SER A 87 -25.03 21.89 21.66
CA SER A 87 -26.50 21.72 21.48
C SER A 87 -27.40 22.90 21.07
N GLN A 88 -28.14 22.73 19.96
CA GLN A 88 -29.61 22.88 19.86
C GLN A 88 -30.14 22.58 18.42
N THR A 89 -31.18 21.74 18.31
CA THR A 89 -32.19 21.67 17.21
C THR A 89 -33.26 22.76 17.41
N PRO A 90 -34.11 23.22 16.45
CA PRO A 90 -34.88 22.48 15.40
C PRO A 90 -35.13 23.37 14.11
N PRO A 91 -36.25 23.33 13.30
CA PRO A 91 -37.27 22.32 12.96
C PRO A 91 -37.41 22.04 11.41
N ALA A 92 -38.39 21.21 11.03
CA ALA A 92 -38.64 20.67 9.68
C ALA A 92 -39.64 21.46 8.79
N LYS A 93 -39.53 21.23 7.46
CA LYS A 93 -40.47 21.36 6.30
C LYS A 93 -39.78 22.11 5.14
N GLU A 94 -39.79 21.71 3.87
CA GLU A 94 -40.89 21.31 2.96
C GLU A 94 -40.38 20.38 1.83
N VAL A 95 -41.28 19.58 1.25
CA VAL A 95 -41.04 18.67 0.13
C VAL A 95 -41.18 19.43 -1.20
N LYS A 96 -40.18 19.34 -2.08
CA LYS A 96 -40.29 19.68 -3.51
C LYS A 96 -39.81 18.52 -4.38
N GLU A 97 -40.54 18.35 -5.48
CA GLU A 97 -40.51 17.25 -6.44
C GLU A 97 -39.12 17.05 -7.07
N ARG A 98 -38.69 15.78 -7.18
CA ARG A 98 -37.41 15.38 -7.80
C ARG A 98 -37.55 15.26 -9.31
N GLU A 99 -36.76 16.03 -10.03
CA GLU A 99 -36.31 15.72 -11.39
C GLU A 99 -35.37 14.48 -11.36
N PRO A 100 -35.20 13.74 -12.47
CA PRO A 100 -34.53 12.45 -12.43
C PRO A 100 -33.03 12.59 -12.15
N GLU A 101 -32.61 12.19 -10.94
CA GLU A 101 -31.21 12.07 -10.55
C GLU A 101 -30.52 10.99 -11.40
N VAL A 102 -29.44 11.39 -12.09
CA VAL A 102 -28.43 10.48 -12.62
C VAL A 102 -27.75 9.82 -11.42
N GLN A 103 -27.92 8.51 -11.25
CA GLN A 103 -27.29 7.75 -10.17
C GLN A 103 -25.77 7.70 -10.35
N THR A 104 -25.07 8.62 -9.70
CA THR A 104 -23.61 8.58 -9.50
C THR A 104 -23.32 8.30 -8.04
N GLY A 105 -23.13 7.02 -7.70
CA GLY A 105 -22.67 6.63 -6.36
C GLY A 105 -22.76 5.12 -6.15
N VAL A 106 -21.61 4.49 -5.91
CA VAL A 106 -21.57 3.19 -5.24
C VAL A 106 -22.04 3.45 -3.81
N GLY A 107 -23.27 3.06 -3.48
CA GLY A 107 -23.84 3.30 -2.16
C GLY A 107 -23.17 2.47 -1.05
N PRO A 108 -23.50 2.71 0.23
CA PRO A 108 -23.04 1.92 1.38
C PRO A 108 -23.39 0.42 1.31
N ASP A 109 -24.19 -0.02 0.33
CA ASP A 109 -24.68 -1.38 0.17
C ASP A 109 -23.59 -2.43 -0.16
N CYS A 110 -22.37 -2.02 -0.53
CA CYS A 110 -21.28 -2.97 -0.84
C CYS A 110 -20.08 -2.89 0.11
N GLY A 111 -20.11 -2.06 1.16
CA GLY A 111 -19.02 -1.96 2.15
C GLY A 111 -17.71 -1.35 1.67
N ILE A 112 -17.68 -0.79 0.45
CA ILE A 112 -16.50 -0.14 -0.15
C ILE A 112 -16.63 1.38 -0.01
N LYS A 113 -15.64 2.01 0.61
CA LYS A 113 -15.56 3.45 0.80
C LYS A 113 -14.60 4.08 -0.20
N ASP A 114 -15.12 4.94 -1.07
CA ASP A 114 -14.27 5.78 -1.91
C ASP A 114 -13.57 6.86 -1.08
N VAL A 115 -12.26 6.96 -1.27
CA VAL A 115 -11.39 7.97 -0.68
C VAL A 115 -10.82 8.84 -1.79
N TRP A 116 -10.96 10.15 -1.59
CA TRP A 116 -10.51 11.23 -2.45
C TRP A 116 -9.70 12.21 -1.59
N ALA A 117 -9.15 13.27 -2.19
CA ALA A 117 -8.32 14.23 -1.46
C ALA A 117 -9.04 14.84 -0.23
N HIS A 118 -10.34 15.15 -0.35
CA HIS A 118 -11.10 15.85 0.68
C HIS A 118 -11.43 15.03 1.94
N ASN A 119 -11.42 13.69 1.86
CA ASN A 119 -11.76 12.81 2.99
C ASN A 119 -10.60 11.89 3.40
N LEU A 120 -9.41 12.05 2.82
CA LEU A 120 -8.25 11.19 3.06
C LEU A 120 -7.91 11.05 4.56
N GLU A 121 -7.77 12.16 5.27
CA GLU A 121 -7.37 12.17 6.69
C GLU A 121 -8.45 11.57 7.61
N GLU A 122 -9.73 11.83 7.29
CA GLU A 122 -10.87 11.26 8.01
C GLU A 122 -10.85 9.73 7.90
N GLU A 123 -10.65 9.20 6.69
CA GLU A 123 -10.66 7.77 6.44
C GLU A 123 -9.44 7.08 7.03
N PHE A 124 -8.25 7.70 7.00
CA PHE A 124 -7.09 7.18 7.74
C PHE A 124 -7.33 7.16 9.26
N THR A 125 -8.10 8.11 9.80
CA THR A 125 -8.51 8.08 11.21
C THR A 125 -9.41 6.89 11.52
N SER A 126 -10.30 6.52 10.61
CA SER A 126 -11.13 5.32 10.72
C SER A 126 -10.29 4.05 10.63
N ILE A 127 -9.38 3.97 9.66
CA ILE A 127 -8.47 2.83 9.47
C ILE A 127 -7.61 2.59 10.72
N ARG A 128 -7.01 3.64 11.29
CA ARG A 128 -6.20 3.54 12.53
C ARG A 128 -6.93 2.84 13.67
N LYS A 129 -8.25 3.03 13.80
CA LYS A 129 -9.07 2.40 14.84
C LYS A 129 -9.33 0.91 14.59
N LEU A 130 -9.18 0.43 13.35
CA LEU A 130 -9.40 -0.96 12.98
C LEU A 130 -8.18 -1.85 13.24
N LEU A 131 -6.98 -1.32 13.02
CA LEU A 131 -5.72 -2.08 13.03
C LEU A 131 -5.47 -2.92 14.30
N PRO A 132 -5.91 -2.53 15.51
CA PRO A 132 -5.73 -3.37 16.69
C PRO A 132 -6.45 -4.72 16.61
N LYS A 133 -7.53 -4.82 15.82
CA LYS A 133 -8.34 -6.04 15.66
C LYS A 133 -8.23 -6.65 14.26
N TYR A 134 -8.21 -5.81 13.22
CA TYR A 134 -8.22 -6.23 11.82
C TYR A 134 -6.83 -5.98 11.20
N CYS A 135 -5.88 -6.87 11.51
CA CYS A 135 -4.48 -6.74 11.13
C CYS A 135 -4.11 -7.46 9.83
N TYR A 136 -5.05 -8.18 9.20
CA TYR A 136 -4.89 -8.71 7.85
C TYR A 136 -5.41 -7.70 6.84
N VAL A 137 -4.53 -7.25 5.95
CA VAL A 137 -4.83 -6.20 4.98
C VAL A 137 -4.67 -6.78 3.58
N ALA A 138 -5.79 -6.99 2.90
CA ALA A 138 -5.78 -7.35 1.49
C ALA A 138 -5.56 -6.10 0.65
N MET A 139 -4.75 -6.21 -0.40
CA MET A 139 -4.38 -5.09 -1.24
C MET A 139 -4.38 -5.46 -2.73
N ASP A 140 -4.77 -4.49 -3.54
CA ASP A 140 -4.69 -4.50 -5.00
C ASP A 140 -4.53 -3.06 -5.53
N THR A 141 -3.96 -2.86 -6.73
CA THR A 141 -3.81 -1.53 -7.35
C THR A 141 -4.29 -1.51 -8.78
N GLU A 142 -4.75 -0.34 -9.23
CA GLU A 142 -4.99 -0.07 -10.65
C GLU A 142 -4.02 0.99 -11.15
N PHE A 143 -3.45 0.74 -12.33
CA PHE A 143 -2.44 1.59 -12.96
C PHE A 143 -2.50 1.48 -14.49
N PRO A 144 -1.88 2.40 -15.25
CA PRO A 144 -2.11 2.52 -16.69
C PRO A 144 -1.29 1.53 -17.53
N GLY A 145 -1.15 0.29 -17.06
CA GLY A 145 -0.51 -0.80 -17.76
C GLY A 145 1.01 -0.71 -17.88
N VAL A 146 1.53 -1.17 -19.00
CA VAL A 146 2.96 -1.27 -19.33
C VAL A 146 3.19 -0.62 -20.69
N VAL A 147 4.05 0.40 -20.73
CA VAL A 147 4.33 1.21 -21.94
C VAL A 147 5.75 1.03 -22.46
N ALA A 148 6.65 0.48 -21.65
CA ALA A 148 8.06 0.34 -21.97
C ALA A 148 8.55 -1.09 -21.73
N ARG A 149 9.54 -1.51 -22.53
CA ARG A 149 10.35 -2.71 -22.27
C ARG A 149 11.79 -2.28 -22.06
N PRO A 150 12.48 -2.80 -21.04
CA PRO A 150 13.86 -2.43 -20.78
C PRO A 150 14.76 -3.01 -21.90
N ILE A 151 15.70 -2.20 -22.38
CA ILE A 151 16.68 -2.60 -23.39
C ILE A 151 18.00 -2.89 -22.67
N GLY A 152 18.57 -4.08 -22.90
CA GLY A 152 19.85 -4.47 -22.32
C GLY A 152 20.02 -5.99 -22.27
N ASP A 153 21.19 -6.40 -21.79
CA ASP A 153 21.50 -7.81 -21.51
C ASP A 153 21.14 -8.13 -20.05
N PHE A 154 20.24 -9.09 -19.85
CA PHE A 154 19.79 -9.52 -18.52
C PHE A 154 20.34 -10.90 -18.21
N LYS A 155 20.83 -11.08 -16.98
CA LYS A 155 21.47 -12.34 -16.59
C LYS A 155 20.46 -13.46 -16.36
N THR A 156 19.25 -13.11 -15.94
CA THR A 156 18.18 -14.06 -15.62
C THR A 156 16.83 -13.48 -16.04
N THR A 157 15.81 -14.35 -16.13
CA THR A 157 14.43 -13.92 -16.33
C THR A 157 13.93 -13.05 -15.17
N ALA A 158 14.33 -13.34 -13.93
CA ALA A 158 13.95 -12.56 -12.75
C ALA A 158 14.49 -11.11 -12.83
N ASP A 159 15.75 -10.96 -13.24
CA ASP A 159 16.38 -9.66 -13.48
C ASP A 159 15.64 -8.86 -14.57
N TYR A 160 15.30 -9.51 -15.69
CA TYR A 160 14.46 -8.89 -16.72
C TYR A 160 13.09 -8.44 -16.19
N LEU A 161 12.40 -9.30 -15.42
CA LEU A 161 11.09 -8.99 -14.87
C LEU A 161 11.14 -7.83 -13.87
N TYR A 162 12.18 -7.78 -13.03
CA TYR A 162 12.40 -6.65 -12.14
C TYR A 162 12.66 -5.35 -12.92
N GLN A 163 13.52 -5.37 -13.94
CA GLN A 163 13.81 -4.19 -14.74
C GLN A 163 12.60 -3.73 -15.57
N LEU A 164 11.75 -4.67 -15.99
CA LEU A 164 10.47 -4.37 -16.65
C LEU A 164 9.50 -3.66 -15.70
N LEU A 165 9.37 -4.15 -14.48
CA LEU A 165 8.59 -3.49 -13.44
C LEU A 165 9.16 -2.10 -13.15
N ARG A 166 10.46 -2.01 -12.85
CA ARG A 166 11.14 -0.77 -12.47
C ARG A 166 10.92 0.33 -13.50
N CYS A 167 11.16 0.04 -14.77
CA CYS A 167 11.05 1.06 -15.81
C CYS A 167 9.62 1.58 -15.98
N ASN A 168 8.61 0.72 -15.87
CA ASN A 168 7.22 1.14 -16.01
C ASN A 168 6.70 1.86 -14.76
N VAL A 169 6.99 1.34 -13.57
CA VAL A 169 6.57 1.98 -12.32
C VAL A 169 7.21 3.36 -12.17
N ASP A 170 8.48 3.54 -12.55
CA ASP A 170 9.12 4.87 -12.51
C ASP A 170 8.43 5.86 -13.47
N LEU A 171 8.03 5.42 -14.65
CA LEU A 171 7.42 6.25 -15.69
C LEU A 171 5.95 6.58 -15.44
N LEU A 172 5.20 5.65 -14.85
CA LEU A 172 3.74 5.71 -14.77
C LEU A 172 3.27 6.14 -13.38
N ARG A 173 2.01 6.56 -13.31
CA ARG A 173 1.35 6.96 -12.06
C ARG A 173 0.30 5.94 -11.66
N ILE A 174 0.20 5.66 -10.37
CA ILE A 174 -0.87 4.85 -9.79
C ILE A 174 -2.23 5.58 -9.96
N ILE A 175 -3.31 4.83 -10.20
CA ILE A 175 -4.67 5.35 -10.38
C ILE A 175 -5.54 5.02 -9.17
N GLN A 176 -5.53 3.77 -8.71
CA GLN A 176 -6.23 3.36 -7.49
C GLN A 176 -5.40 2.43 -6.61
N LEU A 177 -5.71 2.44 -5.31
CA LEU A 177 -5.29 1.43 -4.33
C LEU A 177 -6.53 0.98 -3.56
N GLY A 178 -6.70 -0.32 -3.40
CA GLY A 178 -7.74 -0.91 -2.56
C GLY A 178 -7.13 -1.54 -1.33
N LEU A 179 -7.69 -1.26 -0.16
CA LEU A 179 -7.31 -1.90 1.10
C LEU A 179 -8.56 -2.49 1.75
N SER A 180 -8.57 -3.81 1.95
CA SER A 180 -9.65 -4.52 2.65
C SER A 180 -9.14 -5.16 3.94
N PHE A 181 -9.91 -5.02 5.02
CA PHE A 181 -9.47 -5.35 6.37
C PHE A 181 -10.15 -6.61 6.89
N PHE A 182 -9.36 -7.49 7.52
CA PHE A 182 -9.80 -8.76 8.07
C PHE A 182 -9.14 -9.03 9.43
N ASP A 183 -9.82 -9.78 10.28
CA ASP A 183 -9.24 -10.35 11.50
C ASP A 183 -8.56 -11.70 11.23
N GLU A 184 -8.00 -12.33 12.26
CA GLU A 184 -7.32 -13.64 12.17
C GLU A 184 -8.24 -14.76 11.65
N ASP A 185 -9.55 -14.64 11.81
CA ASP A 185 -10.54 -15.63 11.35
C ASP A 185 -11.01 -15.36 9.90
N GLY A 186 -10.55 -14.27 9.28
CA GLY A 186 -11.01 -13.84 7.96
C GLY A 186 -12.35 -13.12 7.97
N LYS A 187 -12.76 -12.56 9.12
CA LYS A 187 -13.98 -11.75 9.21
C LYS A 187 -13.63 -10.27 8.99
N THR A 188 -14.48 -9.59 8.26
CA THR A 188 -14.37 -8.15 8.00
C THR A 188 -14.93 -7.32 9.17
N PRO A 189 -14.59 -6.02 9.24
CA PRO A 189 -15.20 -5.10 10.20
C PRO A 189 -16.73 -5.12 10.18
N THR A 190 -17.35 -5.10 11.36
CA THR A 190 -18.82 -5.04 11.52
C THR A 190 -19.41 -3.64 11.24
N GLY A 191 -18.56 -2.68 10.86
CA GLY A 191 -18.97 -1.33 10.52
C GLY A 191 -19.58 -1.24 9.11
N PRO A 192 -19.98 -0.04 8.67
CA PRO A 192 -20.54 0.16 7.33
C PRO A 192 -19.51 -0.06 6.21
N TYR A 193 -18.22 -0.02 6.52
CA TYR A 193 -17.14 -0.15 5.57
C TYR A 193 -16.14 -1.21 6.02
N THR A 194 -15.76 -2.05 5.07
CA THR A 194 -14.74 -3.11 5.22
C THR A 194 -13.52 -2.85 4.35
N THR A 195 -13.70 -1.98 3.34
CA THR A 195 -12.77 -1.76 2.24
C THR A 195 -12.68 -0.28 1.93
N TRP A 196 -11.47 0.21 1.71
CA TRP A 196 -11.18 1.58 1.28
C TRP A 196 -10.57 1.57 -0.10
N GLN A 197 -11.14 2.36 -1.01
CA GLN A 197 -10.68 2.55 -2.38
C GLN A 197 -10.12 3.96 -2.52
N PHE A 198 -8.80 4.08 -2.51
CA PHE A 198 -8.09 5.35 -2.67
C PHE A 198 -7.98 5.67 -4.15
N ASN A 199 -8.48 6.84 -4.53
CA ASN A 199 -8.49 7.33 -5.90
C ASN A 199 -7.42 8.42 -6.06
N PHE A 200 -6.33 8.11 -6.76
CA PHE A 200 -5.20 9.01 -6.93
C PHE A 200 -5.38 9.99 -8.08
N LYS A 201 -4.69 11.12 -8.00
CA LYS A 201 -4.69 12.12 -9.05
C LYS A 201 -4.01 11.62 -10.31
N PHE A 202 -4.76 11.68 -11.41
CA PHE A 202 -4.35 11.21 -12.72
C PHE A 202 -5.00 12.07 -13.82
N ASN A 203 -4.22 12.46 -14.83
CA ASN A 203 -4.65 13.32 -15.93
C ASN A 203 -4.31 12.69 -17.29
N LEU A 204 -5.32 12.30 -18.06
CA LEU A 204 -5.16 11.69 -19.39
C LEU A 204 -4.50 12.61 -20.44
N SER A 205 -4.39 13.91 -20.17
CA SER A 205 -3.73 14.88 -21.05
C SER A 205 -2.25 15.06 -20.73
N GLU A 206 -1.82 14.73 -19.50
CA GLU A 206 -0.46 14.98 -19.00
C GLU A 206 0.31 13.68 -18.74
N ASP A 207 -0.37 12.65 -18.25
CA ASP A 207 0.24 11.41 -17.79
C ASP A 207 0.37 10.38 -18.93
N MET A 208 1.42 9.57 -18.89
CA MET A 208 1.61 8.45 -19.81
C MET A 208 0.72 7.27 -19.44
N TYR A 209 0.28 6.52 -20.46
CA TYR A 209 -0.53 5.32 -20.29
C TYR A 209 -0.48 4.39 -21.49
N ALA A 210 -0.81 3.11 -21.26
CA ALA A 210 -1.18 2.19 -22.33
C ALA A 210 -2.67 2.38 -22.68
N GLN A 211 -2.97 2.52 -23.97
CA GLN A 211 -4.33 2.80 -24.46
C GLN A 211 -5.33 1.72 -24.02
N ASP A 212 -4.97 0.45 -24.20
CA ASP A 212 -5.83 -0.70 -23.86
C ASP A 212 -6.16 -0.73 -22.36
N SER A 213 -5.22 -0.32 -21.50
CA SER A 213 -5.44 -0.23 -20.05
C SER A 213 -6.43 0.89 -19.69
N ILE A 214 -6.35 2.06 -20.32
CA ILE A 214 -7.32 3.15 -20.09
C ILE A 214 -8.71 2.76 -20.56
N GLU A 215 -8.82 2.06 -21.69
CA GLU A 215 -10.10 1.56 -22.20
C GLU A 215 -10.71 0.53 -21.24
N LEU A 216 -9.91 -0.43 -20.77
CA LEU A 216 -10.32 -1.40 -19.77
C LEU A 216 -10.82 -0.72 -18.48
N LEU A 217 -10.06 0.22 -17.94
CA LEU A 217 -10.41 0.94 -16.71
C LEU A 217 -11.65 1.82 -16.88
N THR A 218 -11.80 2.45 -18.05
CA THR A 218 -13.02 3.22 -18.39
C THR A 218 -14.24 2.31 -18.43
N ASN A 219 -14.13 1.14 -19.06
CA ASN A 219 -15.19 0.13 -19.10
C ASN A 219 -15.51 -0.42 -17.70
N SER A 220 -14.52 -0.42 -16.82
CA SER A 220 -14.62 -0.78 -15.41
C SER A 220 -15.12 0.37 -14.52
N ARG A 221 -15.58 1.46 -15.14
CA ARG A 221 -16.23 2.63 -14.52
C ARG A 221 -15.31 3.55 -13.72
N ILE A 222 -14.01 3.56 -14.03
CA ILE A 222 -13.09 4.59 -13.53
C ILE A 222 -13.47 5.95 -14.11
N GLN A 223 -13.65 6.94 -13.24
CA GLN A 223 -14.05 8.30 -13.61
C GLN A 223 -12.83 9.21 -13.73
N PHE A 224 -12.07 9.10 -14.83
CA PHE A 224 -10.80 9.84 -14.99
C PHE A 224 -10.89 11.35 -14.76
N LYS A 225 -11.99 12.00 -15.17
CA LYS A 225 -12.21 13.42 -14.87
C LYS A 225 -12.26 13.72 -13.37
N LYS A 226 -12.83 12.81 -12.57
CA LYS A 226 -12.89 12.93 -11.12
C LYS A 226 -11.51 12.68 -10.49
N HIS A 227 -10.70 11.78 -11.04
CA HIS A 227 -9.31 11.60 -10.64
C HIS A 227 -8.48 12.86 -10.89
N GLU A 228 -8.65 13.52 -12.03
CA GLU A 228 -7.96 14.77 -12.35
C GLU A 228 -8.31 15.89 -11.35
N GLU A 229 -9.61 16.06 -11.07
CA GLU A 229 -10.11 17.18 -10.26
C GLU A 229 -9.99 16.96 -8.74
N ASN A 230 -10.18 15.72 -8.27
CA ASN A 230 -10.35 15.41 -6.84
C ASN A 230 -9.45 14.28 -6.33
N GLY A 231 -8.55 13.76 -7.18
CA GLY A 231 -7.68 12.66 -6.83
C GLY A 231 -6.68 13.00 -5.74
N ILE A 232 -6.30 11.99 -4.99
CA ILE A 232 -5.31 12.09 -3.91
C ILE A 232 -3.92 12.32 -4.52
N GLU A 233 -3.20 13.31 -4.00
CA GLU A 233 -1.78 13.47 -4.29
C GLU A 233 -0.98 12.34 -3.62
N PRO A 234 -0.15 11.57 -4.35
CA PRO A 234 0.55 10.41 -3.79
C PRO A 234 1.40 10.72 -2.55
N LEU A 235 2.04 11.90 -2.53
CA LEU A 235 2.86 12.34 -1.40
C LEU A 235 2.03 12.55 -0.12
N VAL A 236 0.84 13.13 -0.23
CA VAL A 236 -0.07 13.34 0.92
C VAL A 236 -0.58 11.98 1.44
N PHE A 237 -0.85 11.05 0.52
CA PHE A 237 -1.16 9.67 0.90
C PHE A 237 0.00 9.01 1.67
N ALA A 238 1.23 9.16 1.18
CA ALA A 238 2.44 8.61 1.81
C ALA A 238 2.58 9.07 3.27
N GLU A 239 2.40 10.37 3.52
CA GLU A 239 2.42 10.94 4.88
C GLU A 239 1.38 10.28 5.80
N CYS A 240 0.16 10.09 5.29
CA CYS A 240 -0.93 9.48 6.05
C CYS A 240 -0.68 7.99 6.34
N ILE A 241 -0.23 7.21 5.36
CA ILE A 241 -0.04 5.76 5.53
C ILE A 241 1.17 5.44 6.42
N ILE A 242 2.27 6.19 6.32
CA ILE A 242 3.47 5.99 7.15
C ILE A 242 3.15 6.13 8.63
N THR A 243 2.30 7.10 8.98
CA THR A 243 1.89 7.39 10.37
C THR A 243 0.62 6.63 10.81
N SER A 244 0.05 5.79 9.95
CA SER A 244 -1.19 5.06 10.25
C SER A 244 -1.01 3.79 11.07
N GLY A 245 0.20 3.21 11.07
CA GLY A 245 0.44 1.86 11.59
C GLY A 245 0.15 0.72 10.61
N LEU A 246 -0.18 1.00 9.34
CA LEU A 246 -0.31 -0.01 8.28
C LEU A 246 1.02 -0.56 7.79
N VAL A 247 2.02 0.31 7.69
CA VAL A 247 3.37 -0.01 7.21
C VAL A 247 4.36 0.05 8.36
N LEU A 248 5.53 -0.55 8.17
CA LEU A 248 6.60 -0.63 9.17
C LEU A 248 6.19 -1.41 10.44
N MET A 249 5.06 -2.12 10.44
CA MET A 249 4.50 -2.82 11.62
C MET A 249 4.53 -4.34 11.42
N ASP A 250 5.14 -5.08 12.37
CA ASP A 250 5.33 -6.53 12.26
C ASP A 250 4.02 -7.33 12.45
N ASN A 251 3.03 -6.72 13.09
CA ASN A 251 1.73 -7.33 13.35
C ASN A 251 0.76 -7.22 12.15
N ILE A 252 1.08 -6.41 11.14
CA ILE A 252 0.26 -6.26 9.94
C ILE A 252 0.66 -7.32 8.91
N LYS A 253 -0.33 -8.07 8.42
CA LYS A 253 -0.16 -9.15 7.46
C LYS A 253 -0.82 -8.75 6.15
N TRP A 254 -0.01 -8.50 5.13
CA TRP A 254 -0.49 -8.12 3.81
C TRP A 254 -0.84 -9.34 2.98
N MET A 255 -2.00 -9.32 2.33
CA MET A 255 -2.50 -10.38 1.45
C MET A 255 -2.68 -9.80 0.06
N THR A 256 -2.06 -10.38 -0.95
CA THR A 256 -2.01 -9.79 -2.29
C THR A 256 -2.14 -10.87 -3.37
N PHE A 257 -2.28 -10.47 -4.63
CA PHE A 257 -2.34 -11.41 -5.76
C PHE A 257 -1.47 -10.92 -6.91
N HIS A 258 -0.39 -11.66 -7.25
CA HIS A 258 0.50 -11.31 -8.36
C HIS A 258 1.06 -9.87 -8.25
N SER A 259 1.60 -9.57 -7.08
CA SER A 259 1.65 -8.20 -6.55
C SER A 259 2.97 -7.45 -6.72
N SER A 260 3.79 -7.90 -7.67
CA SER A 260 5.10 -7.28 -7.91
C SER A 260 4.94 -5.80 -8.27
N PHE A 261 4.07 -5.47 -9.23
CA PHE A 261 3.79 -4.09 -9.62
C PHE A 261 3.12 -3.28 -8.50
N ASP A 262 2.18 -3.88 -7.77
CA ASP A 262 1.47 -3.20 -6.66
C ASP A 262 2.45 -2.68 -5.60
N PHE A 263 3.37 -3.54 -5.15
CA PHE A 263 4.42 -3.14 -4.22
C PHE A 263 5.47 -2.24 -4.86
N GLY A 264 5.71 -2.37 -6.16
CA GLY A 264 6.48 -1.38 -6.91
C GLY A 264 5.92 0.03 -6.75
N TYR A 265 4.62 0.20 -7.01
CA TYR A 265 3.96 1.50 -6.83
C TYR A 265 3.97 1.97 -5.38
N LEU A 266 3.65 1.10 -4.41
CA LEU A 266 3.66 1.51 -3.01
C LEU A 266 5.05 1.90 -2.52
N VAL A 267 6.10 1.15 -2.87
CA VAL A 267 7.48 1.52 -2.53
C VAL A 267 7.82 2.88 -3.14
N LYS A 268 7.54 3.11 -4.43
CA LYS A 268 7.75 4.41 -5.09
C LYS A 268 7.02 5.54 -4.35
N VAL A 269 5.75 5.33 -3.97
CA VAL A 269 4.94 6.33 -3.27
C VAL A 269 5.49 6.61 -1.87
N LEU A 270 5.86 5.58 -1.13
CA LEU A 270 6.36 5.69 0.25
C LEU A 270 7.75 6.33 0.31
N THR A 271 8.60 6.10 -0.68
CA THR A 271 9.94 6.67 -0.73
C THR A 271 9.99 8.04 -1.40
N ASP A 272 8.99 8.40 -2.21
CA ASP A 272 9.01 9.57 -3.11
C ASP A 272 10.28 9.61 -3.99
N GLU A 273 10.77 8.43 -4.37
CA GLU A 273 11.98 8.23 -5.15
C GLU A 273 11.72 7.19 -6.24
N LYS A 274 12.59 7.18 -7.26
CA LYS A 274 12.61 6.07 -8.22
C LYS A 274 12.90 4.76 -7.51
N LEU A 275 12.38 3.67 -8.08
CA LEU A 275 12.66 2.35 -7.57
C LEU A 275 14.17 2.04 -7.63
N PRO A 276 14.71 1.25 -6.66
CA PRO A 276 16.12 0.89 -6.64
C PRO A 276 16.61 0.27 -7.96
N GLN A 277 17.89 0.41 -8.27
CA GLN A 277 18.41 -0.13 -9.54
C GLN A 277 18.49 -1.66 -9.50
N GLU A 278 18.85 -2.23 -8.35
CA GLU A 278 19.03 -3.66 -8.14
C GLU A 278 17.82 -4.26 -7.41
N GLU A 279 17.41 -5.47 -7.81
CA GLU A 279 16.26 -6.18 -7.23
C GLU A 279 16.43 -6.41 -5.72
N SER A 280 17.64 -6.73 -5.27
CA SER A 280 17.93 -6.92 -3.83
C SER A 280 17.58 -5.69 -3.01
N ASP A 281 17.88 -4.51 -3.54
CA ASP A 281 17.72 -3.24 -2.83
C ASP A 281 16.24 -2.85 -2.77
N PHE A 282 15.47 -3.24 -3.79
CA PHE A 282 14.02 -3.18 -3.74
C PHE A 282 13.46 -4.09 -2.66
N PHE A 283 13.93 -5.35 -2.55
CA PHE A 283 13.46 -6.26 -1.51
C PHE A 283 13.86 -5.80 -0.09
N ASP A 284 15.01 -5.16 0.08
CA ASP A 284 15.39 -4.53 1.35
C ASP A 284 14.37 -3.45 1.75
N MET A 285 14.03 -2.56 0.81
CA MET A 285 13.06 -1.48 1.05
C MET A 285 11.63 -2.02 1.25
N PHE A 286 11.22 -2.96 0.41
CA PHE A 286 9.93 -3.64 0.50
C PHE A 286 9.77 -4.33 1.86
N SER A 287 10.77 -5.10 2.30
CA SER A 287 10.70 -5.84 3.58
C SER A 287 10.74 -4.92 4.80
N LEU A 288 11.30 -3.71 4.66
CA LEU A 288 11.27 -2.69 5.69
C LEU A 288 9.83 -2.18 5.90
N TYR A 289 9.15 -1.77 4.83
CA TYR A 289 7.78 -1.24 4.89
C TYR A 289 6.72 -2.31 5.10
N PHE A 290 6.94 -3.53 4.58
CA PHE A 290 5.97 -4.62 4.55
C PHE A 290 6.59 -5.91 5.12
N PRO A 291 6.71 -6.05 6.46
CA PRO A 291 7.44 -7.16 7.05
C PRO A 291 6.78 -8.53 6.83
N CYS A 292 5.45 -8.55 6.68
CA CYS A 292 4.70 -9.77 6.47
C CYS A 292 3.77 -9.64 5.25
N VAL A 293 4.09 -10.37 4.18
CA VAL A 293 3.37 -10.35 2.90
C VAL A 293 3.16 -11.79 2.42
N TYR A 294 1.94 -12.10 1.98
CA TYR A 294 1.62 -13.34 1.30
C TYR A 294 0.99 -13.07 -0.06
N ASP A 295 1.72 -13.40 -1.13
CA ASP A 295 1.21 -13.36 -2.49
C ASP A 295 0.46 -14.66 -2.81
N ILE A 296 -0.85 -14.56 -3.03
CA ILE A 296 -1.73 -15.70 -3.34
C ILE A 296 -1.25 -16.44 -4.60
N LYS A 297 -0.79 -15.72 -5.62
CA LYS A 297 -0.29 -16.34 -6.85
C LYS A 297 0.99 -17.16 -6.58
N TYR A 298 1.79 -16.76 -5.59
CA TYR A 298 2.91 -17.57 -5.11
C TYR A 298 2.44 -18.79 -4.28
N LEU A 299 1.50 -18.60 -3.34
CA LEU A 299 0.89 -19.70 -2.55
C LEU A 299 0.29 -20.79 -3.44
N MET A 300 -0.37 -20.39 -4.54
CA MET A 300 -0.99 -21.28 -5.52
C MET A 300 -0.02 -22.29 -6.14
N LYS A 301 1.30 -22.04 -6.16
CA LYS A 301 2.30 -23.02 -6.60
C LYS A 301 2.28 -24.31 -5.76
N SER A 302 1.80 -24.23 -4.52
CA SER A 302 1.61 -25.37 -3.62
C SER A 302 0.18 -25.88 -3.56
N CYS A 303 -0.76 -25.27 -4.30
CA CYS A 303 -2.17 -25.66 -4.36
C CYS A 303 -2.41 -26.50 -5.61
N LYS A 304 -2.78 -27.77 -5.45
CA LYS A 304 -3.11 -28.63 -6.60
C LYS A 304 -4.36 -28.10 -7.30
N ASN A 305 -4.30 -28.00 -8.63
CA ASN A 305 -5.42 -27.63 -9.50
C ASN A 305 -5.97 -26.20 -9.33
N LEU A 306 -5.26 -25.29 -8.65
CA LEU A 306 -5.63 -23.87 -8.59
C LEU A 306 -4.73 -23.07 -9.53
N LYS A 307 -5.29 -22.55 -10.62
CA LYS A 307 -4.56 -21.78 -11.65
C LYS A 307 -5.41 -20.60 -12.15
N GLY A 308 -4.79 -19.70 -12.91
CA GLY A 308 -5.49 -18.58 -13.54
C GLY A 308 -5.37 -17.25 -12.81
N GLY A 309 -6.05 -16.23 -13.33
CA GLY A 309 -6.16 -14.88 -12.76
C GLY A 309 -7.05 -14.82 -11.51
N LEU A 310 -7.11 -13.67 -10.83
CA LEU A 310 -7.85 -13.50 -9.57
C LEU A 310 -9.33 -13.91 -9.71
N GLN A 311 -9.99 -13.50 -10.80
CA GLN A 311 -11.39 -13.86 -11.04
C GLN A 311 -11.58 -15.36 -11.25
N GLU A 312 -10.71 -16.01 -12.04
CA GLU A 312 -10.79 -17.45 -12.29
C GLU A 312 -10.52 -18.26 -11.02
N VAL A 313 -9.61 -17.78 -10.17
CA VAL A 313 -9.35 -18.36 -8.84
C VAL A 313 -10.55 -18.20 -7.93
N ALA A 314 -11.18 -17.02 -7.92
CA ALA A 314 -12.40 -16.79 -7.16
C ALA A 314 -13.55 -17.72 -7.60
N ASP A 315 -13.72 -17.93 -8.90
CA ASP A 315 -14.74 -18.82 -9.45
C ASP A 315 -14.48 -20.29 -9.03
N GLN A 316 -13.23 -20.75 -9.09
CA GLN A 316 -12.82 -22.08 -8.61
C GLN A 316 -13.01 -22.28 -7.10
N LEU A 317 -12.94 -21.20 -6.33
CA LEU A 317 -13.13 -21.19 -4.88
C LEU A 317 -14.60 -20.91 -4.46
N GLU A 318 -15.49 -20.76 -5.45
CA GLU A 318 -16.92 -20.42 -5.28
C GLU A 318 -17.14 -19.12 -4.51
N LEU A 319 -16.29 -18.12 -4.76
CA LEU A 319 -16.34 -16.81 -4.13
C LEU A 319 -17.14 -15.82 -4.97
N LYS A 320 -18.09 -15.14 -4.33
CA LYS A 320 -18.88 -14.08 -4.96
C LYS A 320 -18.20 -12.73 -4.79
N ARG A 321 -17.84 -12.09 -5.90
CA ARG A 321 -17.35 -10.70 -5.92
C ARG A 321 -18.38 -9.71 -5.38
N ILE A 322 -17.89 -8.73 -4.64
CA ILE A 322 -18.66 -7.58 -4.16
C ILE A 322 -17.98 -6.31 -4.69
N GLY A 323 -18.75 -5.49 -5.40
CA GLY A 323 -18.24 -4.31 -6.09
C GLY A 323 -17.89 -4.56 -7.56
N PRO A 324 -17.48 -3.50 -8.29
CA PRO A 324 -17.12 -3.58 -9.71
C PRO A 324 -15.82 -4.38 -9.91
N GLN A 325 -15.74 -5.22 -10.93
CA GLN A 325 -14.49 -5.89 -11.31
C GLN A 325 -13.52 -4.88 -11.93
N HIS A 326 -12.20 -5.06 -11.75
CA HIS A 326 -11.15 -4.15 -12.23
C HIS A 326 -11.28 -2.76 -11.59
N GLN A 327 -11.52 -2.78 -10.27
CA GLN A 327 -11.34 -1.63 -9.41
C GLN A 327 -10.71 -2.12 -8.12
N ALA A 328 -9.65 -1.44 -7.71
CA ALA A 328 -8.77 -1.90 -6.65
C ALA A 328 -9.50 -2.24 -5.34
N GLY A 329 -10.56 -1.50 -4.98
CA GLY A 329 -11.35 -1.79 -3.78
C GLY A 329 -11.98 -3.19 -3.83
N SER A 330 -12.75 -3.47 -4.88
CA SER A 330 -13.43 -4.77 -5.09
C SER A 330 -12.43 -5.91 -5.27
N ASP A 331 -11.34 -5.68 -6.00
CA ASP A 331 -10.29 -6.67 -6.21
C ASP A 331 -9.52 -6.96 -4.91
N SER A 332 -9.20 -5.95 -4.09
CA SER A 332 -8.60 -6.18 -2.76
C SER A 332 -9.52 -7.01 -1.85
N LEU A 333 -10.83 -6.77 -1.88
CA LEU A 333 -11.79 -7.54 -1.08
C LEU A 333 -11.84 -9.00 -1.53
N LEU A 334 -11.89 -9.24 -2.85
CA LEU A 334 -11.86 -10.59 -3.42
C LEU A 334 -10.54 -11.31 -3.13
N THR A 335 -9.41 -10.61 -3.19
CA THR A 335 -8.08 -11.09 -2.79
C THR A 335 -8.09 -11.58 -1.34
N GLY A 336 -8.62 -10.79 -0.41
CA GLY A 336 -8.73 -11.21 1.01
C GLY A 336 -9.61 -12.45 1.19
N MET A 337 -10.78 -12.48 0.54
CA MET A 337 -11.67 -13.65 0.55
C MET A 337 -10.97 -14.91 0.01
N ALA A 338 -10.25 -14.77 -1.11
CA ALA A 338 -9.49 -15.85 -1.72
C ALA A 338 -8.37 -16.35 -0.80
N PHE A 339 -7.63 -15.45 -0.14
CA PHE A 339 -6.57 -15.80 0.78
C PHE A 339 -7.08 -16.70 1.92
N PHE A 340 -8.12 -16.28 2.63
CA PHE A 340 -8.65 -17.06 3.75
C PHE A 340 -9.22 -18.41 3.31
N LYS A 341 -9.92 -18.44 2.16
CA LYS A 341 -10.42 -19.69 1.58
C LYS A 341 -9.28 -20.64 1.21
N ILE A 342 -8.20 -20.14 0.61
CA ILE A 342 -7.02 -20.92 0.25
C ILE A 342 -6.30 -21.43 1.50
N ARG A 343 -6.10 -20.57 2.50
CA ARG A 343 -5.49 -20.92 3.79
C ARG A 343 -6.22 -22.11 4.44
N ASP A 344 -7.54 -22.04 4.48
CA ASP A 344 -8.34 -23.07 5.15
C ASP A 344 -8.37 -24.38 4.35
N MET A 345 -8.45 -24.31 3.01
CA MET A 345 -8.57 -25.51 2.16
C MET A 345 -7.23 -26.22 1.90
N TYR A 346 -6.14 -25.47 1.74
CA TYR A 346 -4.85 -26.02 1.26
C TYR A 346 -3.73 -25.97 2.29
N PHE A 347 -3.91 -25.21 3.37
CA PHE A 347 -2.87 -24.98 4.39
C PHE A 347 -3.37 -25.29 5.81
N GLU A 348 -4.47 -26.01 5.96
CA GLU A 348 -4.99 -26.46 7.28
C GLU A 348 -5.17 -25.28 8.27
N GLY A 349 -5.49 -24.09 7.75
CA GLY A 349 -5.65 -22.88 8.55
C GLY A 349 -4.34 -22.17 8.94
N MET A 350 -3.16 -22.72 8.61
CA MET A 350 -1.86 -22.16 8.99
C MET A 350 -0.86 -22.13 7.82
N ILE A 351 -0.45 -20.93 7.42
CA ILE A 351 0.58 -20.75 6.38
C ILE A 351 1.97 -20.72 7.03
N ASP A 352 2.90 -21.52 6.52
CA ASP A 352 4.31 -21.49 6.94
C ASP A 352 4.99 -20.20 6.49
N SER A 353 5.14 -19.26 7.42
CA SER A 353 5.78 -17.97 7.16
C SER A 353 7.22 -18.12 6.63
N LYS A 354 7.99 -19.13 7.04
CA LYS A 354 9.37 -19.30 6.57
C LYS A 354 9.43 -19.61 5.08
N LYS A 355 8.40 -20.26 4.56
CA LYS A 355 8.33 -20.70 3.17
C LYS A 355 7.66 -19.68 2.25
N TYR A 356 6.67 -18.94 2.75
CA TYR A 356 5.79 -18.14 1.90
C TYR A 356 5.83 -16.64 2.16
N CYS A 357 6.26 -16.20 3.34
CA CYS A 357 6.29 -14.78 3.68
C CYS A 357 7.31 -14.03 2.82
N GLY A 358 6.94 -12.84 2.33
CA GLY A 358 7.83 -11.94 1.58
C GLY A 358 8.13 -12.35 0.14
N HIS A 359 7.58 -13.46 -0.34
CA HIS A 359 7.81 -13.92 -1.71
C HIS A 359 6.76 -13.34 -2.67
N LEU A 360 7.21 -12.54 -3.63
CA LEU A 360 6.36 -11.96 -4.68
C LEU A 360 6.38 -12.84 -5.93
N TYR A 361 5.23 -13.07 -6.56
CA TYR A 361 5.20 -13.83 -7.81
C TYR A 361 5.96 -13.09 -8.92
N GLY A 362 6.86 -13.80 -9.60
CA GLY A 362 7.65 -13.28 -10.72
C GLY A 362 8.98 -12.62 -10.31
N LEU A 363 9.23 -12.39 -9.02
CA LEU A 363 10.45 -11.77 -8.50
C LEU A 363 11.14 -12.66 -7.45
N GLY A 364 12.39 -12.34 -7.10
CA GLY A 364 13.09 -12.89 -5.94
C GLY A 364 13.54 -14.35 -6.05
N ILE A 365 13.64 -14.92 -7.26
CA ILE A 365 14.12 -16.30 -7.43
C ILE A 365 15.65 -16.32 -7.51
N THR A 366 16.28 -16.42 -6.35
CA THR A 366 17.66 -16.91 -6.18
C THR A 366 17.69 -18.03 -5.15
N THR A 367 17.16 -19.20 -5.49
CA THR A 367 17.65 -20.45 -4.89
C THR A 367 17.92 -21.50 -5.95
N LEU A 368 19.23 -21.79 -6.06
CA LEU A 368 19.81 -23.00 -6.62
C LEU A 368 19.17 -24.23 -5.97
N ASN A 369 18.55 -25.10 -6.76
CA ASN A 369 18.57 -26.54 -6.51
C ASN A 369 18.38 -27.29 -7.83
N ASN A 370 19.47 -27.90 -8.29
CA ASN A 370 19.56 -28.91 -9.36
C ASN A 370 18.76 -28.67 -10.65
N GLY A 371 19.25 -27.76 -11.49
CA GLY A 371 19.47 -28.04 -12.92
C GLY A 371 18.27 -28.33 -13.83
N GLN A 372 17.01 -28.19 -13.40
CA GLN A 372 15.86 -28.24 -14.29
C GLN A 372 14.76 -27.28 -13.83
N ILE A 373 14.75 -26.08 -14.42
CA ILE A 373 13.58 -25.20 -14.42
C ILE A 373 12.62 -25.74 -15.49
N ARG A 374 11.47 -26.28 -15.07
CA ARG A 374 10.35 -26.54 -15.98
C ARG A 374 9.45 -25.31 -16.00
N TYR A 375 9.30 -24.73 -17.18
CA TYR A 375 8.37 -23.65 -17.47
C TYR A 375 7.00 -24.23 -17.79
N ASP A 376 5.95 -23.72 -17.14
CA ASP A 376 4.57 -23.79 -17.65
C ASP A 376 4.31 -22.44 -18.34
N ASN A 377 4.94 -22.24 -19.51
CA ASN A 377 4.66 -21.11 -20.39
C ASN A 377 3.33 -21.39 -21.08
N ASN A 378 2.22 -20.87 -20.55
CA ASN A 378 0.98 -20.81 -21.32
C ASN A 378 0.17 -19.52 -21.13
N GLU A 379 0.71 -18.52 -20.45
CA GLU A 379 0.10 -17.18 -20.44
C GLU A 379 1.19 -16.19 -20.84
N GLY A 380 1.11 -15.76 -22.11
CA GLY A 380 1.79 -14.56 -22.57
C GLY A 380 1.31 -13.34 -21.79
N PRO A 381 2.02 -12.21 -21.88
CA PRO A 381 1.55 -10.98 -21.24
C PRO A 381 0.10 -10.69 -21.68
N PRO A 382 -0.78 -10.23 -20.78
CA PRO A 382 -2.09 -9.76 -21.21
C PRO A 382 -1.88 -8.67 -22.26
N ASN A 383 -2.55 -8.83 -23.40
CA ASN A 383 -2.65 -7.78 -24.42
C ASN A 383 -3.36 -6.57 -23.84
#